data_AF-A0A9C8GJ26-F1
#
_entry.id   AF-A0A9C8GJ26-F1
#
_cell.length_a   1.000
_cell.length_b   1.000
_cell.length_c   1.000
_cell.angle_alpha   90.00
_cell.angle_beta   90.00
_cell.angle_gamma   90.00
#
_symmetry.space_group_name_H-M   'P 1'
#
loop_
_entity.id
_entity.type
_entity.pdbx_description
1 polymer ?
#
loop_
_entity_poly.entity_id
_entity_poly.type
_entity_poly.pdbx_seq_one_letter_code
_entity_poly.pdbx_strand_id
1 'polypeptide(L)'
;MRQILIYDDEEEFREKLEAAVSEVPTLQEEFEIAVVSPSEFDDSLEGIKERLSLFRKMGSWDDDGVILDAADVFIVDYDLFEKDPILTGEEVAYLARCFTECGLIIGVNQFRKTDFDLTLKGHPESFADLNVNVTDRDSQLSNPNLWGRDTDDFFHPWHWPAVPSHHCDFKKRVGIVREKIGEPIWKVIGFPRNQFEMLPRAVVQFLGGKNPLETTFRDFVVESGNGLRPKDTDSEDHIGDDVIARVGAARISKWLERLVLPNQTILMDAPHLVSQYPSLLKGDSENIEIWNATARCGDYKDLGLDTDRIKDFRLKEDYWLSRPVWFWDGVRKCEDILEVREPWEAERANWVFCEDASRFYEEDYREFVADTEPPFSRRFVKYFERLRYAPQVRFFL
;
A
#
# COMPACT_ATOMS: atom_id res chain seq x y z
N MET A 1 16.73 17.72 1.95
CA MET A 1 15.44 17.49 2.63
C MET A 1 14.52 16.85 1.60
N ARG A 2 13.59 15.97 1.99
CA ARG A 2 12.61 15.43 1.03
C ARG A 2 11.52 16.45 0.77
N GLN A 3 10.75 16.33 -0.31
CA GLN A 3 9.70 17.31 -0.63
C GLN A 3 8.29 16.68 -0.65
N ILE A 4 7.35 17.33 0.02
CA ILE A 4 5.91 17.07 -0.11
C ILE A 4 5.29 18.22 -0.90
N LEU A 5 4.69 17.92 -2.05
CA LEU A 5 3.88 18.87 -2.81
C LEU A 5 2.39 18.61 -2.56
N ILE A 6 1.65 19.67 -2.26
CA ILE A 6 0.21 19.62 -2.00
C ILE A 6 -0.51 20.42 -3.07
N TYR A 7 -1.51 19.82 -3.71
CA TYR A 7 -2.38 20.53 -4.65
C TYR A 7 -3.86 20.25 -4.40
N ASP A 8 -4.62 21.34 -4.47
CA ASP A 8 -6.07 21.41 -4.56
C ASP A 8 -6.41 22.70 -5.31
N ASP A 9 -7.52 22.74 -6.05
CA ASP A 9 -7.97 23.92 -6.77
C ASP A 9 -8.72 24.93 -5.89
N GLU A 10 -9.32 24.48 -4.78
CA GLU A 10 -9.91 25.32 -3.73
C GLU A 10 -8.84 25.78 -2.73
N GLU A 11 -8.62 27.10 -2.63
CA GLU A 11 -7.59 27.67 -1.75
C GLU A 11 -7.76 27.30 -0.27
N GLU A 12 -8.99 27.37 0.25
CA GLU A 12 -9.30 27.03 1.65
C GLU A 12 -8.99 25.56 1.97
N PHE A 13 -9.33 24.65 1.05
CA PHE A 13 -9.07 23.23 1.27
C PHE A 13 -7.57 22.92 1.16
N ARG A 14 -6.87 23.57 0.24
CA ARG A 14 -5.41 23.48 0.14
C ARG A 14 -4.68 23.90 1.41
N GLU A 15 -5.09 25.01 2.02
CA GLU A 15 -4.57 25.47 3.32
C GLU A 15 -4.87 24.46 4.43
N LYS A 16 -6.06 23.84 4.41
CA LYS A 16 -6.43 22.77 5.34
C LYS A 16 -5.56 21.53 5.19
N LEU A 17 -5.22 21.13 3.96
CA LEU A 17 -4.30 20.02 3.70
C LEU A 17 -2.89 20.34 4.20
N GLU A 18 -2.37 21.53 3.90
CA GLU A 18 -1.07 21.99 4.38
C GLU A 18 -1.00 22.00 5.91
N ALA A 19 -2.02 22.55 6.57
CA ALA A 19 -2.11 22.58 8.02
C ALA A 19 -2.11 21.16 8.60
N ALA A 20 -2.91 20.24 8.04
CA ALA A 20 -2.99 18.87 8.52
C ALA A 20 -1.64 18.13 8.44
N VAL A 21 -0.89 18.29 7.35
CA VAL A 21 0.45 17.69 7.23
C VAL A 21 1.44 18.39 8.17
N SER A 22 1.36 19.71 8.29
CA SER A 22 2.26 20.52 9.13
C SER A 22 2.07 20.27 10.63
N GLU A 23 0.91 19.80 11.07
CA GLU A 23 0.63 19.44 12.45
C GLU A 23 1.45 18.23 12.94
N VAL A 24 2.02 17.43 12.04
CA VAL A 24 2.79 16.22 12.38
C VAL A 24 4.27 16.59 12.58
N PRO A 25 4.79 16.67 13.83
CA PRO A 25 6.10 17.28 14.07
C PRO A 25 7.27 16.53 13.42
N THR A 26 7.17 15.20 13.32
CA THR A 26 8.19 14.37 12.65
C THR A 26 8.33 14.64 11.16
N LEU A 27 7.29 15.15 10.50
CA LEU A 27 7.38 15.47 9.07
C LEU A 27 8.24 16.69 8.83
N GLN A 28 8.19 17.68 9.70
CA GLN A 28 8.99 18.91 9.57
C GLN A 28 10.50 18.65 9.66
N GLU A 29 10.90 17.52 10.28
CA GLU A 29 12.31 17.11 10.37
C GLU A 29 12.81 16.43 9.10
N GLU A 30 11.93 15.79 8.33
CA GLU A 30 12.28 14.97 7.16
C GLU A 30 11.91 15.61 5.81
N PHE A 31 10.83 16.39 5.80
CA PHE A 31 10.19 16.92 4.61
C PHE A 31 10.04 18.44 4.64
N GLU A 32 10.30 19.04 3.48
CA GLU A 32 9.88 20.38 3.12
C GLU A 32 8.46 20.28 2.52
N ILE A 33 7.49 20.92 3.16
CA ILE A 33 6.10 20.96 2.72
C ILE A 33 5.92 22.22 1.87
N ALA A 34 5.44 22.05 0.65
CA ALA A 34 5.14 23.16 -0.25
C ALA A 34 3.76 22.99 -0.89
N VAL A 35 3.02 24.09 -0.94
CA VAL A 35 1.73 24.19 -1.60
C VAL A 35 1.94 24.64 -3.03
N VAL A 36 1.40 23.90 -3.99
CA VAL A 36 1.47 24.24 -5.41
C VAL A 36 0.38 25.26 -5.74
N SER A 37 0.77 26.43 -6.24
CA SER A 37 -0.20 27.45 -6.67
C SER A 37 -0.98 26.97 -7.91
N PRO A 38 -2.17 27.55 -8.21
CA PRO A 38 -2.95 27.14 -9.38
C PRO A 38 -2.16 27.29 -10.69
N SER A 39 -1.40 28.38 -10.84
CA SER A 39 -0.59 28.62 -12.03
C SER A 39 0.57 27.63 -12.17
N GLU A 40 1.28 27.31 -11.09
CA GLU A 40 2.35 26.30 -11.14
C GLU A 40 1.79 24.92 -11.50
N PHE A 41 0.60 24.59 -11.00
CA PHE A 41 -0.05 23.33 -11.32
C PHE A 41 -0.59 23.31 -12.76
N ASP A 42 -1.07 24.44 -13.30
CA ASP A 42 -1.41 24.58 -14.72
C ASP A 42 -0.19 24.35 -15.62
N ASP A 43 0.92 25.03 -15.33
CA ASP A 43 2.16 24.90 -16.08
C ASP A 43 2.68 23.45 -16.02
N SER A 44 2.65 22.84 -14.82
CA SER A 44 3.03 21.44 -14.64
C SER A 44 2.12 20.47 -15.40
N LEU A 45 0.80 20.70 -15.40
CA LEU A 45 -0.15 19.82 -16.07
C LEU A 45 -0.02 19.93 -17.60
N GLU A 46 0.25 21.12 -18.12
CA GLU A 46 0.52 21.30 -19.55
C GLU A 46 1.82 20.60 -19.95
N GLY A 47 2.91 20.76 -19.19
CA GLY A 47 4.15 20.01 -19.41
C GLY A 47 3.92 18.50 -19.40
N ILE A 48 3.11 17.98 -18.48
CA ILE A 48 2.75 16.55 -18.45
C ILE A 48 1.93 16.13 -19.67
N LYS A 49 1.01 16.96 -20.16
CA LYS A 49 0.25 16.69 -21.39
C LYS A 49 1.16 16.69 -22.62
N GLU A 50 2.15 17.57 -22.66
CA GLU A 50 3.17 17.57 -23.71
C GLU A 50 4.00 16.28 -23.66
N ARG A 51 4.45 15.85 -22.47
CA ARG A 51 5.12 14.56 -22.27
C ARG A 51 4.28 13.39 -22.72
N LEU A 52 3.00 13.36 -22.37
CA LEU A 52 2.06 12.34 -22.83
C LEU A 52 1.94 12.34 -24.36
N SER A 53 1.86 13.51 -25.00
CA SER A 53 1.81 13.65 -26.45
C SER A 53 3.09 13.14 -27.13
N LEU A 54 4.27 13.45 -26.55
CA LEU A 54 5.56 12.95 -27.00
C LEU A 54 5.67 11.44 -26.80
N PHE A 55 5.30 10.96 -25.62
CA PHE A 55 5.29 9.53 -25.27
C PHE A 55 4.41 8.72 -26.21
N ARG A 56 3.21 9.19 -26.56
CA ARG A 56 2.36 8.49 -27.54
C ARG A 56 2.97 8.41 -28.94
N LYS A 57 3.90 9.31 -29.29
CA LYS A 57 4.57 9.34 -30.60
C LYS A 57 5.90 8.59 -30.61
N MET A 58 6.61 8.62 -29.49
CA MET A 58 8.03 8.22 -29.39
C MET A 58 8.30 7.17 -28.32
N GLY A 59 7.30 6.81 -27.49
CA GLY A 59 7.40 5.91 -26.34
C GLY A 59 8.26 6.44 -25.18
N SER A 60 8.74 7.67 -25.28
CA SER A 60 9.56 8.36 -24.28
C SER A 60 9.34 9.87 -24.37
N TRP A 61 9.79 10.60 -23.36
CA TRP A 61 9.90 12.06 -23.37
C TRP A 61 11.25 12.45 -22.77
N ASP A 62 11.76 13.60 -23.20
CA ASP A 62 12.96 14.25 -22.68
C ASP A 62 12.68 15.75 -22.70
N ASP A 63 12.76 16.40 -21.54
CA ASP A 63 12.47 17.83 -21.38
C ASP A 63 13.17 18.41 -20.14
N ASP A 64 12.90 19.69 -19.87
CA ASP A 64 13.51 20.45 -18.78
C ASP A 64 12.95 20.12 -17.38
N GLY A 65 12.03 19.16 -17.26
CA GLY A 65 11.35 18.84 -16.01
C GLY A 65 10.02 19.57 -15.81
N VAL A 66 9.17 19.02 -14.93
CA VAL A 66 8.03 19.73 -14.33
C VAL A 66 8.18 19.73 -12.81
N ILE A 67 7.50 20.64 -12.11
CA ILE A 67 7.63 20.76 -10.64
C ILE A 67 7.36 19.44 -9.90
N LEU A 68 6.44 18.62 -10.43
CA LEU A 68 6.09 17.31 -9.86
C LEU A 68 7.21 16.28 -9.94
N ASP A 69 8.23 16.45 -10.78
CA ASP A 69 9.38 15.52 -10.81
C ASP A 69 10.22 15.59 -9.53
N ALA A 70 10.23 16.74 -8.85
CA ALA A 70 10.97 16.93 -7.61
C ALA A 70 10.24 16.37 -6.37
N ALA A 71 8.96 16.02 -6.48
CA ALA A 71 8.16 15.58 -5.35
C ALA A 71 8.53 14.16 -4.90
N ASP A 72 8.93 14.01 -3.64
CA ASP A 72 9.05 12.68 -3.02
C ASP A 72 7.67 12.13 -2.60
N VAL A 73 6.76 13.03 -2.24
CA VAL A 73 5.33 12.74 -2.02
C VAL A 73 4.48 13.83 -2.66
N PHE A 74 3.48 13.44 -3.44
CA PHE A 74 2.49 14.35 -4.00
C PHE A 74 1.11 14.05 -3.41
N ILE A 75 0.48 15.06 -2.81
CA ILE A 75 -0.85 14.99 -2.23
C ILE A 75 -1.80 15.76 -3.15
N VAL A 76 -2.86 15.11 -3.60
CA VAL A 76 -3.84 15.69 -4.53
C VAL A 76 -5.26 15.34 -4.11
N ASP A 77 -6.15 16.33 -4.04
CA ASP A 77 -7.58 16.05 -3.85
C ASP A 77 -8.21 15.47 -5.11
N TYR A 78 -9.26 14.70 -4.89
CA TYR A 78 -9.99 14.05 -5.96
C TYR A 78 -10.90 15.01 -6.76
N ASP A 79 -11.55 15.96 -6.09
CA ASP A 79 -12.60 16.81 -6.66
C ASP A 79 -12.03 18.14 -7.19
N LEU A 80 -11.37 18.11 -8.36
CA LEU A 80 -10.73 19.29 -8.97
C LEU A 80 -11.67 20.10 -9.90
N PHE A 81 -12.90 20.36 -9.43
CA PHE A 81 -13.99 20.87 -10.26
C PHE A 81 -13.88 22.34 -10.67
N GLU A 82 -13.23 23.20 -9.86
CA GLU A 82 -13.03 24.61 -10.20
C GLU A 82 -12.06 24.75 -11.38
N LYS A 83 -11.12 23.81 -11.51
CA LYS A 83 -10.14 23.78 -12.60
C LYS A 83 -10.70 23.26 -13.92
N ASP A 84 -11.24 22.04 -13.93
CA ASP A 84 -11.83 21.42 -15.11
C ASP A 84 -12.86 20.37 -14.66
N PRO A 85 -14.15 20.49 -15.04
CA PRO A 85 -15.20 19.55 -14.64
C PRO A 85 -14.93 18.08 -14.99
N ILE A 86 -13.98 17.80 -15.88
CA ILE A 86 -13.60 16.45 -16.33
C ILE A 86 -12.32 15.97 -15.65
N LEU A 87 -11.48 16.88 -15.15
CA LEU A 87 -10.23 16.53 -14.47
C LEU A 87 -10.55 16.09 -13.04
N THR A 88 -10.07 14.89 -12.67
CA THR A 88 -10.19 14.36 -11.32
C THR A 88 -8.80 14.12 -10.76
N GLY A 89 -8.66 14.07 -9.44
CA GLY A 89 -7.39 13.71 -8.81
C GLY A 89 -6.87 12.34 -9.23
N GLU A 90 -7.75 11.40 -9.61
CA GLU A 90 -7.34 10.10 -10.17
C GLU A 90 -6.73 10.23 -11.57
N GLU A 91 -7.23 11.13 -12.42
CA GLU A 91 -6.60 11.45 -13.71
C GLU A 91 -5.22 12.07 -13.48
N VAL A 92 -5.10 12.99 -12.51
CA VAL A 92 -3.83 13.62 -12.16
C VAL A 92 -2.86 12.58 -11.59
N ALA A 93 -3.32 11.67 -10.73
CA ALA A 93 -2.51 10.59 -10.18
C ALA A 93 -1.99 9.64 -11.29
N TYR A 94 -2.85 9.30 -12.27
CA TYR A 94 -2.44 8.56 -13.45
C TYR A 94 -1.33 9.28 -14.21
N LEU A 95 -1.56 10.57 -14.52
CA LEU A 95 -0.63 11.39 -15.28
C LEU A 95 0.72 11.57 -14.56
N ALA A 96 0.69 11.84 -13.25
CA ALA A 96 1.89 11.95 -12.42
C ALA A 96 2.65 10.61 -12.40
N ARG A 97 1.99 9.49 -12.06
CA ARG A 97 2.65 8.18 -12.00
C ARG A 97 3.30 7.78 -13.33
N CYS A 98 2.63 8.07 -14.44
CA CYS A 98 3.09 7.62 -15.75
C CYS A 98 4.09 8.59 -16.40
N PHE A 99 3.95 9.90 -16.18
CA PHE A 99 4.67 10.93 -16.96
C PHE A 99 5.44 11.94 -16.12
N THR A 100 5.66 11.66 -14.83
CA THR A 100 6.60 12.40 -13.96
C THR A 100 7.50 11.47 -13.17
N GLU A 101 8.56 12.03 -12.59
CA GLU A 101 9.47 11.33 -11.69
C GLU A 101 8.99 11.31 -10.22
N CYS A 102 7.77 11.78 -9.96
CA CYS A 102 7.18 11.86 -8.62
C CYS A 102 7.30 10.52 -7.88
N GLY A 103 7.67 10.61 -6.60
CA GLY A 103 7.78 9.48 -5.67
C GLY A 103 6.43 8.83 -5.38
N LEU A 104 5.90 9.04 -4.18
CA LEU A 104 4.59 8.53 -3.77
C LEU A 104 3.46 9.52 -4.11
N ILE A 105 2.27 9.01 -4.39
CA ILE A 105 1.06 9.79 -4.65
C ILE A 105 0.01 9.42 -3.60
N ILE A 106 -0.50 10.41 -2.89
CA ILE A 106 -1.59 10.28 -1.94
C ILE A 106 -2.82 10.98 -2.51
N GLY A 107 -3.83 10.20 -2.86
CA GLY A 107 -5.13 10.69 -3.27
C GLY A 107 -5.97 11.03 -2.04
N VAL A 108 -6.49 12.25 -1.98
CA VAL A 108 -7.36 12.70 -0.90
C VAL A 108 -8.81 12.62 -1.37
N ASN A 109 -9.68 12.08 -0.51
CA ASN A 109 -11.12 12.11 -0.67
C ASN A 109 -11.67 11.46 -1.96
N GLN A 110 -10.95 10.55 -2.59
CA GLN A 110 -11.49 9.79 -3.74
C GLN A 110 -12.68 8.90 -3.34
N PHE A 111 -12.65 8.35 -2.12
CA PHE A 111 -13.64 7.41 -1.60
C PHE A 111 -14.32 7.96 -0.35
N ARG A 112 -14.80 9.22 -0.43
CA ARG A 112 -15.38 10.03 0.68
C ARG A 112 -16.42 9.35 1.56
N LYS A 113 -16.89 8.13 1.29
CA LYS A 113 -17.91 7.42 2.07
C LYS A 113 -17.33 6.36 3.01
N THR A 114 -16.03 6.11 2.96
CA THR A 114 -15.40 4.97 3.65
C THR A 114 -14.05 5.38 4.18
N ASP A 115 -13.95 5.51 5.50
CA ASP A 115 -12.69 5.78 6.19
C ASP A 115 -11.95 4.46 6.48
N PHE A 116 -12.69 3.37 6.71
CA PHE A 116 -12.18 2.00 6.80
C PHE A 116 -13.01 1.03 5.95
N ASP A 117 -12.34 0.36 5.00
CA ASP A 117 -12.94 -0.65 4.15
C ASP A 117 -12.93 -2.03 4.82
N LEU A 118 -14.10 -2.48 5.27
CA LEU A 118 -14.32 -3.79 5.88
C LEU A 118 -14.20 -4.94 4.88
N THR A 119 -14.04 -4.70 3.58
CA THR A 119 -13.66 -5.77 2.65
C THR A 119 -12.18 -6.11 2.71
N LEU A 120 -11.36 -5.19 3.25
CA LEU A 120 -9.89 -5.22 3.25
C LEU A 120 -9.24 -5.25 1.85
N LYS A 121 -10.01 -4.97 0.79
CA LYS A 121 -9.50 -4.93 -0.58
C LYS A 121 -8.97 -3.55 -0.96
N GLY A 122 -9.47 -2.49 -0.31
CA GLY A 122 -9.16 -1.12 -0.68
C GLY A 122 -9.47 -0.86 -2.15
N HIS A 123 -8.55 -0.15 -2.81
CA HIS A 123 -8.76 0.38 -4.16
C HIS A 123 -7.56 0.10 -5.07
N PRO A 124 -7.30 -1.18 -5.43
CA PRO A 124 -6.19 -1.55 -6.30
C PRO A 124 -6.26 -0.86 -7.67
N GLU A 125 -7.44 -0.45 -8.13
CA GLU A 125 -7.67 0.27 -9.38
C GLU A 125 -7.06 1.69 -9.39
N SER A 126 -7.03 2.38 -8.25
CA SER A 126 -6.57 3.77 -8.18
C SER A 126 -5.05 3.88 -8.42
N PHE A 127 -4.59 4.89 -9.16
CA PHE A 127 -3.19 5.17 -9.44
C PHE A 127 -2.44 5.85 -8.29
N ALA A 128 -3.15 6.41 -7.32
CA ALA A 128 -2.54 6.83 -6.07
C ALA A 128 -1.99 5.62 -5.31
N ASP A 129 -0.84 5.74 -4.65
CA ASP A 129 -0.28 4.66 -3.84
C ASP A 129 -1.09 4.48 -2.55
N LEU A 130 -1.62 5.58 -2.04
CA LEU A 130 -2.51 5.60 -0.88
C LEU A 130 -3.71 6.51 -1.15
N ASN A 131 -4.88 6.09 -0.66
CA ASN A 131 -6.08 6.92 -0.63
C ASN A 131 -6.45 7.18 0.82
N VAL A 132 -6.65 8.46 1.16
CA VAL A 132 -6.99 8.92 2.50
C VAL A 132 -8.17 9.88 2.45
N ASN A 133 -8.84 10.07 3.58
CA ASN A 133 -9.93 11.04 3.71
C ASN A 133 -9.54 12.20 4.62
N VAL A 134 -9.98 13.39 4.21
CA VAL A 134 -9.91 14.63 4.99
C VAL A 134 -11.31 15.22 5.05
N THR A 135 -11.87 15.26 6.25
CA THR A 135 -13.21 15.78 6.54
C THR A 135 -13.11 16.99 7.46
N ASP A 136 -14.23 17.63 7.78
CA ASP A 136 -14.25 18.75 8.75
C ASP A 136 -13.99 18.30 10.19
N ARG A 137 -14.08 17.01 10.48
CA ARG A 137 -13.98 16.46 11.85
C ARG A 137 -12.71 15.65 12.09
N ASP A 138 -12.14 15.10 11.03
CA ASP A 138 -10.97 14.24 11.10
C ASP A 138 -10.18 14.34 9.79
N SER A 139 -8.86 14.38 9.91
CA SER A 139 -7.92 14.40 8.80
C SER A 139 -6.97 13.23 8.96
N GLN A 140 -7.06 12.26 8.05
CA GLN A 140 -6.11 11.15 8.05
C GLN A 140 -4.68 11.62 7.73
N LEU A 141 -4.52 12.80 7.11
CA LEU A 141 -3.21 13.41 6.87
C LEU A 141 -2.55 13.97 8.13
N SER A 142 -3.31 14.38 9.15
CA SER A 142 -2.73 14.79 10.45
C SER A 142 -2.51 13.60 11.39
N ASN A 143 -2.87 12.39 10.96
CA ASN A 143 -2.69 11.21 11.77
C ASN A 143 -1.21 10.80 11.83
N PRO A 144 -0.56 10.82 13.01
CA PRO A 144 0.86 10.52 13.13
C PRO A 144 1.21 9.08 12.71
N ASN A 145 0.27 8.14 12.78
CA ASN A 145 0.53 6.74 12.42
C ASN A 145 0.74 6.55 10.90
N LEU A 146 0.08 7.37 10.07
CA LEU A 146 0.33 7.39 8.63
C LEU A 146 1.80 7.73 8.29
N TRP A 147 2.42 8.52 9.16
CA TRP A 147 3.78 9.02 8.98
C TRP A 147 4.81 8.23 9.79
N GLY A 148 4.47 7.02 10.22
CA GLY A 148 5.40 6.07 10.84
C GLY A 148 5.58 6.21 12.35
N ARG A 149 4.73 6.99 13.03
CA ARG A 149 4.63 6.90 14.50
C ARG A 149 3.77 5.71 14.91
N ASP A 150 3.94 5.25 16.14
CA ASP A 150 3.14 4.16 16.73
C ASP A 150 2.40 4.73 17.95
N THR A 151 1.15 5.14 17.76
CA THR A 151 0.31 5.75 18.80
C THR A 151 -1.02 5.01 18.98
N ASP A 152 -1.32 4.64 20.23
CA ASP A 152 -2.34 3.68 20.67
C ASP A 152 -3.80 4.15 20.48
N ASP A 153 -3.99 5.47 20.47
CA ASP A 153 -5.32 6.11 20.48
C ASP A 153 -5.78 6.57 19.10
N PHE A 154 -4.94 6.42 18.09
CA PHE A 154 -5.24 6.88 16.74
C PHE A 154 -5.66 5.72 15.85
N PHE A 155 -6.54 6.05 14.91
CA PHE A 155 -6.83 5.19 13.78
C PHE A 155 -5.53 4.79 13.09
N HIS A 156 -5.34 3.50 12.85
CA HIS A 156 -4.19 2.99 12.12
C HIS A 156 -4.65 1.74 11.41
N PRO A 157 -5.26 1.88 10.22
CA PRO A 157 -5.69 0.73 9.48
C PRO A 157 -4.47 -0.08 9.11
N TRP A 158 -4.57 -1.39 9.33
CA TRP A 158 -3.50 -2.36 9.18
C TRP A 158 -2.72 -2.11 7.91
N HIS A 159 -3.38 -2.01 6.77
CA HIS A 159 -2.74 -1.83 5.47
C HIS A 159 -2.00 -0.49 5.25
N TRP A 160 -2.02 0.47 6.20
CA TRP A 160 -1.25 1.70 6.03
C TRP A 160 0.25 1.41 6.13
N PRO A 161 1.06 1.99 5.23
CA PRO A 161 2.49 2.00 5.40
C PRO A 161 2.92 3.19 6.26
N ALA A 162 4.16 3.14 6.78
CA ALA A 162 4.87 4.36 7.17
C ALA A 162 5.33 5.09 5.89
N VAL A 163 4.67 6.20 5.52
CA VAL A 163 4.93 6.91 4.25
C VAL A 163 6.42 7.21 3.99
N PRO A 164 7.23 7.69 4.95
CA PRO A 164 8.63 7.99 4.70
C PRO A 164 9.47 6.76 4.32
N SER A 165 9.22 5.61 4.97
CA SER A 165 9.87 4.34 4.65
C SER A 165 9.38 3.79 3.32
N HIS A 166 8.06 3.87 3.08
CA HIS A 166 7.44 3.39 1.85
C HIS A 166 7.97 4.08 0.60
N HIS A 167 8.30 5.37 0.71
CA HIS A 167 8.92 6.13 -0.37
C HIS A 167 10.35 5.61 -0.68
N CYS A 168 11.13 5.25 0.35
CA CYS A 168 12.43 4.63 0.16
C CYS A 168 12.30 3.27 -0.54
N ASP A 169 11.33 2.47 -0.09
CA ASP A 169 11.03 1.18 -0.69
C ASP A 169 10.55 1.33 -2.13
N PHE A 170 9.81 2.40 -2.45
CA PHE A 170 9.40 2.69 -3.82
C PHE A 170 10.61 2.92 -4.73
N LYS A 171 11.55 3.79 -4.33
CA LYS A 171 12.80 4.02 -5.09
C LYS A 171 13.60 2.72 -5.27
N LYS A 172 13.65 1.86 -4.26
CA LYS A 172 14.29 0.53 -4.34
C LYS A 172 13.57 -0.41 -5.31
N ARG A 173 12.22 -0.49 -5.25
CA ARG A 173 11.39 -1.27 -6.19
C ARG A 173 11.66 -0.83 -7.63
N VAL A 174 11.61 0.48 -7.90
CA VAL A 174 11.85 1.06 -9.23
C VAL A 174 13.22 0.64 -9.77
N GLY A 175 14.28 0.78 -8.97
CA GLY A 175 15.63 0.38 -9.37
C GLY A 175 15.72 -1.10 -9.77
N ILE A 176 15.13 -1.98 -8.97
CA ILE A 176 15.17 -3.42 -9.20
C ILE A 176 14.32 -3.83 -10.41
N VAL A 177 13.15 -3.21 -10.60
CA VAL A 177 12.33 -3.46 -11.79
C VAL A 177 13.07 -2.99 -13.05
N ARG A 178 13.73 -1.83 -13.00
CA ARG A 178 14.52 -1.32 -14.13
C ARG A 178 15.62 -2.31 -14.55
N GLU A 179 16.30 -2.92 -13.59
CA GLU A 179 17.35 -3.92 -13.85
C GLU A 179 16.80 -5.27 -14.33
N LYS A 180 15.58 -5.63 -13.93
CA LYS A 180 14.99 -6.97 -14.15
C LYS A 180 13.68 -6.94 -14.93
N ILE A 181 13.50 -5.93 -15.79
CA ILE A 181 12.23 -5.67 -16.48
C ILE A 181 11.72 -6.85 -17.32
N GLY A 182 12.64 -7.61 -17.92
CA GLY A 182 12.34 -8.79 -18.74
C GLY A 182 12.25 -10.11 -17.95
N GLU A 183 12.41 -10.08 -16.62
CA GLU A 183 12.18 -11.25 -15.80
C GLU A 183 10.69 -11.38 -15.40
N PRO A 184 10.16 -12.60 -15.22
CA PRO A 184 8.80 -12.79 -14.72
C PRO A 184 8.61 -12.14 -13.35
N ILE A 185 7.46 -11.49 -13.15
CA ILE A 185 7.16 -10.72 -11.93
C ILE A 185 7.40 -11.54 -10.68
N TRP A 186 6.89 -12.78 -10.63
CA TRP A 186 7.01 -13.68 -9.47
C TRP A 186 8.47 -13.88 -9.02
N LYS A 187 9.41 -13.91 -9.97
CA LYS A 187 10.84 -14.11 -9.68
C LYS A 187 11.45 -12.84 -9.11
N VAL A 188 11.09 -11.68 -9.66
CA VAL A 188 11.59 -10.36 -9.21
C VAL A 188 11.05 -10.00 -7.83
N ILE A 189 9.79 -10.33 -7.54
CA ILE A 189 9.20 -10.13 -6.21
C ILE A 189 9.66 -11.19 -5.20
N GLY A 190 10.46 -12.18 -5.60
CA GLY A 190 11.01 -13.18 -4.69
C GLY A 190 10.03 -14.27 -4.25
N PHE A 191 8.96 -14.53 -5.00
CA PHE A 191 8.04 -15.62 -4.72
C PHE A 191 8.63 -16.97 -5.19
N PRO A 192 8.53 -18.05 -4.39
CA PRO A 192 8.71 -19.39 -4.91
C PRO A 192 7.63 -19.68 -5.98
N ARG A 193 8.04 -20.23 -7.12
CA ARG A 193 7.12 -20.52 -8.24
C ARG A 193 5.88 -21.28 -7.81
N ASN A 194 6.04 -22.33 -7.00
CA ASN A 194 4.93 -23.16 -6.52
C ASN A 194 3.95 -22.38 -5.63
N GLN A 195 4.41 -21.40 -4.84
CA GLN A 195 3.54 -20.55 -4.03
C GLN A 195 2.77 -19.56 -4.90
N PHE A 196 3.43 -19.02 -5.94
CA PHE A 196 2.80 -18.12 -6.90
C PHE A 196 1.70 -18.83 -7.71
N GLU A 197 1.92 -20.09 -8.10
CA GLU A 197 0.93 -20.94 -8.78
C GLU A 197 -0.32 -21.21 -7.92
N MET A 198 -0.20 -21.07 -6.59
CA MET A 198 -1.31 -21.26 -5.65
C MET A 198 -2.12 -19.98 -5.41
N LEU A 199 -1.74 -18.84 -5.99
CA LEU A 199 -2.49 -17.59 -5.82
C LEU A 199 -3.94 -17.74 -6.33
N PRO A 200 -4.94 -17.20 -5.61
CA PRO A 200 -6.32 -17.23 -6.06
C PRO A 200 -6.51 -16.61 -7.44
N ARG A 201 -7.42 -17.17 -8.25
CA ARG A 201 -7.66 -16.69 -9.62
C ARG A 201 -7.99 -15.20 -9.68
N ALA A 202 -8.78 -14.69 -8.73
CA ALA A 202 -9.16 -13.28 -8.67
C ALA A 202 -7.94 -12.36 -8.44
N VAL A 203 -6.96 -12.83 -7.67
CA VAL A 203 -5.71 -12.13 -7.40
C VAL A 203 -4.82 -12.12 -8.63
N VAL A 204 -4.70 -13.28 -9.30
CA VAL A 204 -3.88 -13.46 -10.50
C VAL A 204 -4.43 -12.68 -11.70
N GLN A 205 -5.76 -12.52 -11.81
CA GLN A 205 -6.40 -11.77 -12.89
C GLN A 205 -5.94 -10.31 -12.97
N PHE A 206 -5.51 -9.72 -11.84
CA PHE A 206 -4.96 -8.37 -11.81
C PHE A 206 -3.68 -8.24 -12.65
N LEU A 207 -2.85 -9.28 -12.71
CA LEU A 207 -1.61 -9.24 -13.50
C LEU A 207 -1.86 -9.26 -15.01
N GLY A 208 -3.08 -9.60 -15.44
CA GLY A 208 -3.42 -9.76 -16.84
C GLY A 208 -2.64 -10.89 -17.53
N GLY A 209 -2.59 -10.84 -18.86
CA GLY A 209 -1.87 -11.81 -19.69
C GLY A 209 -2.52 -13.19 -19.76
N LYS A 210 -1.99 -14.03 -20.67
CA LYS A 210 -2.45 -15.42 -20.84
C LYS A 210 -1.82 -16.38 -19.84
N ASN A 211 -0.57 -16.10 -19.43
CA ASN A 211 0.20 -16.95 -18.53
C ASN A 211 0.93 -16.12 -17.44
N PRO A 212 0.36 -16.03 -16.23
CA PRO A 212 0.92 -15.27 -15.11
C PRO A 212 2.35 -15.65 -14.71
N LEU A 213 2.80 -16.87 -15.03
CA LEU A 213 4.15 -17.34 -14.71
C LEU A 213 5.22 -16.81 -15.66
N GLU A 214 4.80 -16.30 -16.81
CA GLU A 214 5.66 -15.74 -17.84
C GLU A 214 5.52 -14.20 -17.90
N THR A 215 4.44 -13.64 -17.36
CA THR A 215 4.19 -12.20 -17.30
C THR A 215 5.36 -11.45 -16.65
N THR A 216 5.99 -10.57 -17.42
CA THR A 216 7.01 -9.61 -17.00
C THR A 216 6.38 -8.28 -16.57
N PHE A 217 7.18 -7.35 -16.05
CA PHE A 217 6.68 -6.01 -15.74
C PHE A 217 6.26 -5.24 -16.99
N ARG A 218 6.93 -5.47 -18.12
CA ARG A 218 6.55 -4.86 -19.40
C ARG A 218 5.18 -5.36 -19.84
N ASP A 219 4.97 -6.68 -19.85
CA ASP A 219 3.69 -7.28 -20.22
C ASP A 219 2.57 -6.78 -19.30
N PHE A 220 2.84 -6.71 -17.99
CA PHE A 220 1.87 -6.17 -17.04
C PHE A 220 1.53 -4.69 -17.34
N VAL A 221 2.52 -3.83 -17.50
CA VAL A 221 2.27 -2.40 -17.68
C VAL A 221 1.57 -2.10 -19.01
N VAL A 222 1.89 -2.85 -20.06
CA VAL A 222 1.39 -2.61 -21.43
C VAL A 222 0.09 -3.36 -21.71
N GLU A 223 -0.02 -4.63 -21.30
CA GLU A 223 -1.12 -5.51 -21.76
C GLU A 223 -2.22 -5.74 -20.73
N SER A 224 -1.96 -5.55 -19.43
CA SER A 224 -2.93 -5.93 -18.38
C SER A 224 -4.15 -5.01 -18.28
N GLY A 225 -4.04 -3.77 -18.76
CA GLY A 225 -5.01 -2.69 -18.51
C GLY A 225 -4.93 -2.08 -17.10
N ASN A 226 -4.06 -2.59 -16.22
CA ASN A 226 -3.83 -2.06 -14.87
C ASN A 226 -2.55 -1.20 -14.76
N GLY A 227 -1.82 -1.03 -15.86
CA GLY A 227 -0.64 -0.18 -15.99
C GLY A 227 -0.93 1.08 -16.79
N LEU A 228 -0.45 1.16 -18.03
CA LEU A 228 -0.81 2.24 -18.95
C LEU A 228 -2.21 2.01 -19.52
N ARG A 229 -2.89 3.09 -19.85
CA ARG A 229 -4.19 3.01 -20.54
C ARG A 229 -3.97 2.54 -21.98
N PRO A 230 -4.96 1.86 -22.61
CA PRO A 230 -4.81 1.35 -23.98
C PRO A 230 -4.38 2.40 -25.02
N LYS A 231 -4.88 3.63 -24.91
CA LYS A 231 -4.50 4.75 -25.80
C LYS A 231 -3.06 5.24 -25.63
N ASP A 232 -2.39 4.83 -24.56
CA ASP A 232 -1.03 5.20 -24.21
C ASP A 232 -0.06 4.04 -24.50
N THR A 233 -0.56 2.89 -24.97
CA THR A 233 0.25 1.72 -25.31
C THR A 233 0.41 1.52 -26.82
N ASP A 234 -0.22 2.32 -27.67
CA ASP A 234 -0.19 2.17 -29.14
C ASP A 234 1.24 2.19 -29.74
N SER A 235 2.23 2.67 -28.99
CA SER A 235 3.67 2.65 -29.32
C SER A 235 4.44 1.58 -28.54
N GLU A 236 3.92 0.34 -28.44
CA GLU A 236 4.50 -0.75 -27.62
C GLU A 236 6.01 -0.95 -27.83
N ASP A 237 6.46 -0.81 -29.08
CA ASP A 237 7.85 -1.00 -29.48
C ASP A 237 8.83 0.00 -28.83
N HIS A 238 8.34 1.12 -28.27
CA HIS A 238 9.19 2.25 -27.86
C HIS A 238 8.98 2.69 -26.40
N ILE A 239 8.12 2.03 -25.63
CA ILE A 239 7.87 2.43 -24.24
C ILE A 239 9.16 2.28 -23.41
N GLY A 240 9.66 3.42 -22.93
CA GLY A 240 10.90 3.49 -22.15
C GLY A 240 10.85 2.67 -20.87
N ASP A 241 11.95 1.97 -20.57
CA ASP A 241 12.07 1.09 -19.41
C ASP A 241 11.83 1.81 -18.07
N ASP A 242 12.12 3.11 -17.99
CA ASP A 242 11.89 3.90 -16.79
C ASP A 242 10.40 4.00 -16.42
N VAL A 243 9.55 4.23 -17.42
CA VAL A 243 8.09 4.29 -17.25
C VAL A 243 7.57 2.95 -16.76
N ILE A 244 8.00 1.86 -17.40
CA ILE A 244 7.63 0.51 -17.00
C ILE A 244 8.09 0.23 -15.57
N ALA A 245 9.31 0.64 -15.21
CA ALA A 245 9.84 0.42 -13.88
C ALA A 245 9.05 1.16 -12.80
N ARG A 246 8.72 2.43 -13.02
CA ARG A 246 7.94 3.24 -12.05
C ARG A 246 6.51 2.77 -11.92
N VAL A 247 5.80 2.62 -13.04
CA VAL A 247 4.41 2.15 -13.04
C VAL A 247 4.35 0.73 -12.50
N GLY A 248 5.18 -0.18 -13.01
CA GLY A 248 5.25 -1.57 -12.57
C GLY A 248 5.53 -1.72 -11.07
N ALA A 249 6.54 -1.00 -10.54
CA ALA A 249 6.86 -1.01 -9.12
C ALA A 249 5.69 -0.59 -8.22
N ALA A 250 5.05 0.54 -8.54
CA ALA A 250 3.93 1.07 -7.77
C ALA A 250 2.72 0.11 -7.79
N ARG A 251 2.31 -0.31 -9.00
CA ARG A 251 1.11 -1.11 -9.20
C ARG A 251 1.25 -2.54 -8.66
N ILE A 252 2.41 -3.18 -8.83
CA ILE A 252 2.65 -4.54 -8.31
C ILE A 252 2.74 -4.55 -6.79
N SER A 253 3.35 -3.53 -6.18
CA SER A 253 3.34 -3.45 -4.71
C SER A 253 1.94 -3.18 -4.16
N LYS A 254 1.15 -2.31 -4.80
CA LYS A 254 -0.25 -2.11 -4.43
C LYS A 254 -1.07 -3.40 -4.56
N TRP A 255 -0.83 -4.18 -5.62
CA TRP A 255 -1.44 -5.51 -5.78
C TRP A 255 -1.07 -6.46 -4.63
N LEU A 256 0.20 -6.50 -4.23
CA LEU A 256 0.63 -7.31 -3.09
C LEU A 256 -0.07 -6.89 -1.79
N GLU A 257 -0.14 -5.59 -1.51
CA GLU A 257 -0.75 -5.03 -0.30
C GLU A 257 -2.27 -5.20 -0.23
N ARG A 258 -2.94 -5.10 -1.38
CA ARG A 258 -4.41 -4.97 -1.43
C ARG A 258 -5.13 -6.24 -1.86
N LEU A 259 -4.44 -7.14 -2.55
CA LEU A 259 -5.04 -8.34 -3.11
C LEU A 259 -4.35 -9.61 -2.63
N VAL A 260 -3.04 -9.63 -2.42
CA VAL A 260 -2.33 -10.83 -1.95
C VAL A 260 -2.37 -10.95 -0.43
N LEU A 261 -1.81 -9.95 0.27
CA LEU A 261 -1.60 -10.01 1.71
C LEU A 261 -2.89 -10.11 2.54
N PRO A 262 -4.00 -9.40 2.23
CA PRO A 262 -5.23 -9.47 3.04
C PRO A 262 -5.83 -10.88 3.11
N ASN A 263 -5.61 -11.72 2.09
CA ASN A 263 -6.11 -13.08 2.08
C ASN A 263 -5.44 -13.97 3.12
N GLN A 264 -4.18 -13.69 3.49
CA GLN A 264 -3.40 -14.46 4.48
C GLN A 264 -3.21 -15.95 4.15
N THR A 265 -3.58 -16.37 2.93
CA THR A 265 -3.50 -17.77 2.49
C THR A 265 -2.13 -18.14 1.89
N ILE A 266 -1.43 -17.16 1.32
CA ILE A 266 -0.09 -17.34 0.72
C ILE A 266 0.99 -16.63 1.52
N LEU A 267 0.77 -15.35 1.84
CA LEU A 267 1.63 -14.54 2.68
C LEU A 267 0.89 -14.19 3.96
N MET A 268 1.56 -14.25 5.10
CA MET A 268 1.04 -13.82 6.38
C MET A 268 2.07 -12.92 7.05
N ASP A 269 1.63 -11.81 7.63
CA ASP A 269 2.47 -10.89 8.38
C ASP A 269 2.51 -11.24 9.87
N ALA A 270 3.35 -10.54 10.61
CA ALA A 270 3.65 -10.82 12.01
C ALA A 270 2.44 -10.87 12.96
N PRO A 271 1.53 -9.87 13.01
CA PRO A 271 0.38 -9.91 13.93
C PRO A 271 -0.56 -11.09 13.61
N HIS A 272 -0.80 -11.37 12.33
CA HIS A 272 -1.68 -12.48 11.97
C HIS A 272 -1.01 -13.84 12.20
N LEU A 273 0.31 -13.94 12.04
CA LEU A 273 1.06 -15.14 12.41
C LEU A 273 0.92 -15.46 13.88
N VAL A 274 1.13 -14.50 14.79
CA VAL A 274 1.05 -14.79 16.24
C VAL A 274 -0.38 -14.98 16.73
N SER A 275 -1.36 -14.42 16.02
CA SER A 275 -2.77 -14.75 16.24
C SER A 275 -3.06 -16.24 16.01
N GLN A 276 -2.30 -16.89 15.11
CA GLN A 276 -2.44 -18.32 14.83
C GLN A 276 -1.45 -19.18 15.63
N TYR A 277 -0.22 -18.71 15.79
CA TYR A 277 0.90 -19.40 16.42
C TYR A 277 1.53 -18.53 17.54
N PRO A 278 0.85 -18.37 18.69
CA PRO A 278 1.35 -17.59 19.82
C PRO A 278 2.75 -17.99 20.32
N SER A 279 3.14 -19.26 20.17
CA SER A 279 4.47 -19.77 20.58
C SER A 279 5.65 -19.15 19.83
N LEU A 280 5.37 -18.41 18.74
CA LEU A 280 6.36 -17.60 18.03
C LEU A 280 6.71 -16.30 18.74
N LEU A 281 5.98 -15.87 19.77
CA LEU A 281 6.30 -14.65 20.51
C LEU A 281 7.55 -14.84 21.37
N LYS A 282 8.45 -13.85 21.36
CA LYS A 282 9.55 -13.73 22.33
C LYS A 282 9.09 -12.88 23.50
N GLY A 283 8.95 -13.50 24.67
CA GLY A 283 8.63 -12.81 25.91
C GLY A 283 7.47 -13.46 26.63
N ASP A 284 6.81 -12.67 27.46
CA ASP A 284 5.63 -13.10 28.21
C ASP A 284 4.37 -12.91 27.35
N SER A 285 3.72 -14.01 26.97
CA SER A 285 2.49 -14.01 26.16
C SER A 285 1.28 -13.41 26.89
N GLU A 286 1.36 -13.27 28.21
CA GLU A 286 0.36 -12.56 29.01
C GLU A 286 0.52 -11.04 28.93
N ASN A 287 1.62 -10.53 28.37
CA ASN A 287 1.86 -9.11 28.19
C ASN A 287 1.46 -8.66 26.77
N ILE A 288 0.36 -7.91 26.68
CA ILE A 288 -0.17 -7.38 25.41
C ILE A 288 0.84 -6.54 24.62
N GLU A 289 1.80 -5.88 25.27
CA GLU A 289 2.82 -5.09 24.59
C GLU A 289 3.77 -5.94 23.74
N ILE A 290 3.96 -7.21 24.13
CA ILE A 290 4.72 -8.19 23.33
C ILE A 290 3.96 -8.51 22.03
N TRP A 291 2.63 -8.58 22.09
CA TRP A 291 1.77 -8.75 20.93
C TRP A 291 1.75 -7.51 20.04
N ASN A 292 1.57 -6.33 20.63
CA ASN A 292 1.55 -5.05 19.90
C ASN A 292 2.88 -4.76 19.19
N ALA A 293 4.01 -5.22 19.73
CA ALA A 293 5.30 -5.10 19.06
C ALA A 293 5.33 -5.79 17.67
N THR A 294 4.53 -6.84 17.47
CA THR A 294 4.46 -7.56 16.19
C THR A 294 3.82 -6.75 15.07
N ALA A 295 2.98 -5.77 15.40
CA ALA A 295 2.23 -4.98 14.44
C ALA A 295 2.96 -3.71 13.97
N ARG A 296 4.15 -3.44 14.51
CA ARG A 296 4.94 -2.27 14.15
C ARG A 296 5.45 -2.37 12.71
N CYS A 297 5.47 -1.25 12.00
CA CYS A 297 6.17 -1.13 10.73
C CYS A 297 7.68 -1.03 11.00
N GLY A 298 8.47 -2.01 10.57
CA GLY A 298 9.92 -2.00 10.83
C GLY A 298 10.65 -3.28 10.42
N ASP A 299 11.90 -3.42 10.87
CA ASP A 299 12.71 -4.62 10.65
C ASP A 299 12.08 -5.80 11.40
N TYR A 300 12.00 -6.95 10.72
CA TYR A 300 11.42 -8.19 11.26
C TYR A 300 12.08 -8.66 12.56
N LYS A 301 13.34 -8.27 12.81
CA LYS A 301 14.08 -8.61 14.03
C LYS A 301 13.56 -7.88 15.27
N ASP A 302 12.92 -6.74 15.08
CA ASP A 302 12.46 -5.86 16.16
C ASP A 302 11.01 -6.13 16.55
N LEU A 303 10.32 -7.06 15.87
CA LEU A 303 8.91 -7.37 16.06
C LEU A 303 8.60 -8.28 17.25
N GLY A 304 9.59 -8.63 18.08
CA GLY A 304 9.38 -9.52 19.22
C GLY A 304 9.02 -10.96 18.82
N LEU A 305 9.40 -11.40 17.61
CA LEU A 305 9.15 -12.76 17.10
C LEU A 305 10.39 -13.67 17.21
N ASP A 306 10.16 -14.97 17.37
CA ASP A 306 11.13 -16.07 17.18
C ASP A 306 11.40 -16.32 15.70
N THR A 307 11.99 -15.30 15.09
CA THR A 307 12.29 -15.27 13.65
C THR A 307 13.29 -16.33 13.24
N ASP A 308 14.10 -16.88 14.15
CA ASP A 308 15.07 -17.93 13.83
C ASP A 308 14.40 -19.23 13.38
N ARG A 309 13.22 -19.55 13.92
CA ARG A 309 12.43 -20.74 13.53
C ARG A 309 11.78 -20.61 12.16
N ILE A 310 11.45 -19.39 11.75
CA ILE A 310 10.66 -19.13 10.54
C ILE A 310 11.41 -18.33 9.47
N LYS A 311 12.70 -18.03 9.67
CA LYS A 311 13.50 -17.18 8.76
C LYS A 311 13.54 -17.67 7.32
N ASP A 312 13.51 -18.98 7.12
CA ASP A 312 13.61 -19.59 5.79
C ASP A 312 12.31 -19.44 4.98
N PHE A 313 11.21 -19.14 5.66
CA PHE A 313 9.91 -18.87 5.03
C PHE A 313 9.63 -17.38 4.84
N ARG A 314 10.54 -16.48 5.26
CA ARG A 314 10.37 -15.03 5.09
C ARG A 314 10.47 -14.63 3.61
N LEU A 315 9.62 -13.71 3.18
CA LEU A 315 9.85 -13.01 1.92
C LEU A 315 11.09 -12.11 2.07
N LYS A 316 12.16 -12.44 1.32
CA LYS A 316 13.45 -11.75 1.44
C LYS A 316 13.43 -10.34 0.87
N GLU A 317 12.66 -10.15 -0.20
CA GLU A 317 12.47 -8.86 -0.86
C GLU A 317 11.39 -8.05 -0.12
N ASP A 318 11.69 -7.69 1.12
CA ASP A 318 10.76 -7.08 2.08
C ASP A 318 10.22 -5.70 1.66
N TYR A 319 10.97 -4.96 0.84
CA TYR A 319 10.57 -3.65 0.28
C TYR A 319 9.39 -3.69 -0.70
N TRP A 320 8.84 -4.87 -1.02
CA TRP A 320 7.62 -4.99 -1.82
C TRP A 320 6.34 -4.74 -1.02
N LEU A 321 6.41 -4.89 0.30
CA LEU A 321 5.32 -4.71 1.25
C LEU A 321 5.79 -3.76 2.36
N SER A 322 4.84 -3.13 3.04
CA SER A 322 5.05 -2.17 4.13
C SER A 322 5.48 -2.84 5.43
N ARG A 323 5.45 -4.17 5.48
CA ARG A 323 5.75 -4.97 6.66
C ARG A 323 6.39 -6.31 6.29
N PRO A 324 7.15 -6.91 7.22
CA PRO A 324 7.65 -8.27 7.05
C PRO A 324 6.52 -9.29 6.90
N VAL A 325 6.71 -10.23 5.98
CA VAL A 325 5.77 -11.32 5.72
C VAL A 325 6.49 -12.64 5.51
N TRP A 326 5.75 -13.73 5.72
CA TRP A 326 6.22 -15.10 5.58
C TRP A 326 5.27 -15.91 4.70
N PHE A 327 5.83 -16.85 3.95
CA PHE A 327 5.06 -17.81 3.16
C PHE A 327 4.34 -18.78 4.08
N TRP A 328 3.02 -18.64 4.15
CA TRP A 328 2.16 -19.36 5.08
C TRP A 328 2.30 -20.88 4.95
N ASP A 329 2.42 -21.39 3.72
CA ASP A 329 2.55 -22.83 3.48
C ASP A 329 3.81 -23.44 4.10
N GLY A 330 4.89 -22.68 4.21
CA GLY A 330 6.11 -23.10 4.90
C GLY A 330 5.93 -23.08 6.41
N VAL A 331 5.40 -21.98 6.94
CA VAL A 331 5.19 -21.80 8.39
C VAL A 331 4.23 -22.85 8.94
N ARG A 332 3.09 -23.10 8.30
CA ARG A 332 2.08 -24.07 8.78
C ARG A 332 2.54 -25.54 8.79
N LYS A 333 3.71 -25.83 8.21
CA LYS A 333 4.34 -27.17 8.16
C LYS A 333 5.62 -27.23 9.00
N CYS A 334 5.94 -26.16 9.73
CA CYS A 334 7.16 -26.07 10.52
C CYS A 334 6.98 -26.73 11.89
N GLU A 335 7.51 -27.95 12.05
CA GLU A 335 7.45 -28.74 13.30
C GLU A 335 8.22 -28.11 14.48
N ASP A 336 9.00 -27.05 14.24
CA ASP A 336 9.64 -26.27 15.32
C ASP A 336 8.65 -25.31 16.02
N ILE A 337 7.44 -25.16 15.48
CA ILE A 337 6.34 -24.37 16.03
C ILE A 337 5.44 -25.29 16.88
N LEU A 338 5.16 -24.89 18.12
CA LEU A 338 4.43 -25.74 19.08
C LEU A 338 3.03 -26.11 18.57
N GLU A 339 2.31 -25.15 18.01
CA GLU A 339 0.95 -25.33 17.49
C GLU A 339 0.89 -26.24 16.27
N VAL A 340 2.00 -26.40 15.55
CA VAL A 340 2.10 -27.34 14.42
C VAL A 340 2.43 -28.74 14.93
N ARG A 341 3.43 -28.85 15.82
CA ARG A 341 3.90 -30.12 16.37
C ARG A 341 2.90 -30.78 17.31
N GLU A 342 2.31 -30.00 18.19
CA GLU A 342 1.43 -30.41 19.30
C GLU A 342 0.14 -29.56 19.32
N PRO A 343 -0.69 -29.58 18.24
CA PRO A 343 -1.85 -28.68 18.08
C PRO A 343 -2.89 -28.79 19.19
N TRP A 344 -2.91 -29.92 19.91
CA TRP A 344 -3.86 -30.18 21.01
C TRP A 344 -3.43 -29.54 22.34
N GLU A 345 -2.16 -29.14 22.45
CA GLU A 345 -1.58 -28.51 23.64
C GLU A 345 -1.49 -26.98 23.49
N ALA A 346 -1.77 -26.45 22.29
CA ALA A 346 -1.77 -25.03 22.00
C ALA A 346 -2.86 -24.30 22.79
N GLU A 347 -2.43 -23.39 23.67
CA GLU A 347 -3.34 -22.47 24.35
C GLU A 347 -3.83 -21.40 23.36
N ARG A 348 -5.12 -21.05 23.47
CA ARG A 348 -5.66 -19.92 22.72
C ARG A 348 -5.26 -18.63 23.42
N ALA A 349 -4.76 -17.68 22.64
CA ALA A 349 -4.51 -16.34 23.13
C ALA A 349 -5.82 -15.61 23.43
N ASN A 350 -5.84 -14.82 24.51
CA ASN A 350 -6.98 -13.98 24.90
C ASN A 350 -6.96 -12.61 24.20
N TRP A 351 -6.23 -12.49 23.09
CA TRP A 351 -6.00 -11.24 22.39
C TRP A 351 -6.46 -11.34 20.95
N VAL A 352 -7.14 -10.30 20.47
CA VAL A 352 -7.60 -10.17 19.08
C VAL A 352 -6.92 -8.98 18.41
N PHE A 353 -6.45 -9.20 17.18
CA PHE A 353 -5.88 -8.13 16.37
C PHE A 353 -6.98 -7.28 15.73
N CYS A 354 -7.01 -5.99 16.06
CA CYS A 354 -7.94 -5.02 15.51
C CYS A 354 -7.34 -4.32 14.27
N GLU A 355 -7.91 -4.60 13.11
CA GLU A 355 -7.43 -4.19 11.80
C GLU A 355 -7.47 -2.67 11.56
N ASP A 356 -8.31 -1.92 12.28
CA ASP A 356 -8.44 -0.46 12.16
C ASP A 356 -7.52 0.33 13.11
N ALA A 357 -6.90 -0.36 14.07
CA ALA A 357 -5.95 0.20 15.03
C ALA A 357 -4.55 -0.40 14.90
N SER A 358 -4.37 -1.44 14.07
CA SER A 358 -3.14 -2.21 13.90
C SER A 358 -2.58 -2.73 15.21
N ARG A 359 -3.45 -3.18 16.13
CA ARG A 359 -3.07 -3.52 17.51
C ARG A 359 -3.89 -4.65 18.08
N PHE A 360 -3.32 -5.35 19.04
CA PHE A 360 -3.99 -6.36 19.84
C PHE A 360 -4.74 -5.73 21.01
N TYR A 361 -5.88 -6.33 21.32
CA TYR A 361 -6.72 -5.99 22.47
C TYR A 361 -7.37 -7.26 23.06
N GLU A 362 -7.97 -7.19 24.25
CA GLU A 362 -8.74 -8.30 24.86
C GLU A 362 -9.94 -8.70 24.00
N GLU A 363 -10.43 -9.94 24.03
CA GLU A 363 -11.40 -10.51 23.04
C GLU A 363 -12.76 -9.79 22.80
N ASP A 364 -13.12 -8.72 23.52
CA ASP A 364 -14.46 -8.09 23.47
C ASP A 364 -14.62 -7.00 22.38
N TYR A 365 -13.93 -7.15 21.25
CA TYR A 365 -14.01 -6.19 20.14
C TYR A 365 -14.94 -6.64 19.02
N ARG A 366 -15.29 -5.68 18.17
CA ARG A 366 -16.31 -5.89 17.14
C ARG A 366 -15.74 -6.72 15.99
N GLU A 367 -16.28 -7.92 15.82
CA GLU A 367 -15.95 -8.81 14.70
C GLU A 367 -16.62 -8.36 13.40
N PHE A 368 -15.98 -8.60 12.26
CA PHE A 368 -16.54 -8.48 10.92
C PHE A 368 -16.03 -9.60 9.99
N VAL A 369 -16.74 -9.83 8.88
CA VAL A 369 -16.34 -10.79 7.84
C VAL A 369 -15.77 -10.06 6.62
N ALA A 370 -14.45 -10.06 6.49
CA ALA A 370 -13.72 -9.51 5.34
C ALA A 370 -14.07 -10.23 4.03
N ASP A 371 -13.75 -9.59 2.89
CA ASP A 371 -13.98 -10.18 1.56
C ASP A 371 -12.81 -11.02 1.07
N THR A 372 -12.26 -11.83 1.97
CA THR A 372 -11.08 -12.67 1.78
C THR A 372 -11.47 -14.14 1.78
N GLU A 373 -10.60 -15.00 1.23
CA GLU A 373 -10.85 -16.44 1.23
C GLU A 373 -10.72 -17.05 2.65
N PRO A 374 -11.57 -18.03 3.02
CA PRO A 374 -11.40 -18.78 4.26
C PRO A 374 -10.01 -19.45 4.37
N PRO A 375 -9.50 -19.71 5.59
CA PRO A 375 -10.18 -19.57 6.88
C PRO A 375 -10.09 -18.17 7.50
N PHE A 376 -9.33 -17.26 6.89
CA PHE A 376 -9.01 -15.96 7.47
C PHE A 376 -9.97 -14.88 6.99
N SER A 377 -11.28 -15.11 7.05
CA SER A 377 -12.26 -14.06 6.71
C SER A 377 -12.80 -13.30 7.92
N ARG A 378 -12.80 -13.90 9.12
CA ARG A 378 -13.22 -13.20 10.35
C ARG A 378 -12.07 -12.35 10.90
N ARG A 379 -12.38 -11.11 11.26
CA ARG A 379 -11.45 -10.07 11.72
C ARG A 379 -12.10 -9.18 12.75
N PHE A 380 -11.30 -8.38 13.45
CA PHE A 380 -11.77 -7.50 14.51
C PHE A 380 -11.44 -6.05 14.21
N VAL A 381 -12.22 -5.13 14.78
CA VAL A 381 -11.94 -3.69 14.80
C VAL A 381 -12.15 -3.12 16.20
N LYS A 382 -11.33 -2.13 16.56
CA LYS A 382 -11.49 -1.30 17.76
C LYS A 382 -12.77 -0.49 17.70
N TYR A 383 -13.17 -0.10 16.48
CA TYR A 383 -14.34 0.72 16.17
C TYR A 383 -14.24 2.16 16.72
N PHE A 384 -13.71 3.07 15.91
CA PHE A 384 -13.66 4.49 16.19
C PHE A 384 -14.97 5.17 15.75
N GLU A 385 -15.76 5.67 16.71
CA GLU A 385 -17.11 6.24 16.44
C GLU A 385 -17.13 7.37 15.40
N ARG A 386 -16.03 8.12 15.28
CA ARG A 386 -15.91 9.24 14.33
C ARG A 386 -15.66 8.79 12.89
N LEU A 387 -15.36 7.51 12.66
CA LEU A 387 -15.02 6.96 11.35
C LEU A 387 -16.17 6.19 10.72
N ARG A 388 -16.18 6.16 9.40
CA ARG A 388 -17.15 5.42 8.60
C ARG A 388 -16.56 4.11 8.12
N TYR A 389 -17.14 3.03 8.61
CA TYR A 389 -16.82 1.66 8.21
C TYR A 389 -17.79 1.21 7.12
N ALA A 390 -17.29 0.70 6.00
CA ALA A 390 -18.12 0.21 4.90
C ALA A 390 -17.53 -1.04 4.24
N PRO A 391 -18.37 -1.91 3.66
CA PRO A 391 -19.83 -1.91 3.76
C PRO A 391 -20.28 -2.47 5.13
N GLN A 392 -21.20 -1.77 5.82
CA GLN A 392 -21.62 -2.11 7.18
C GLN A 392 -22.23 -3.51 7.33
N VAL A 393 -22.75 -4.09 6.23
CA VAL A 393 -23.29 -5.46 6.21
C VAL A 393 -22.28 -6.50 6.73
N ARG A 394 -20.96 -6.25 6.58
CA ARG A 394 -19.90 -7.17 7.02
C ARG A 394 -19.85 -7.38 8.54
N PHE A 395 -20.41 -6.46 9.35
CA PHE A 395 -20.55 -6.65 10.79
C PHE A 395 -21.66 -7.64 11.19
N PHE A 396 -22.48 -8.10 10.25
CA PHE A 396 -23.65 -8.94 10.51
C PHE A 396 -23.60 -10.30 9.80
N LEU A 397 -22.47 -10.66 9.19
CA LEU A 397 -22.29 -11.89 8.40
C LEU A 397 -21.76 -13.09 9.20
#